data_AF-X0TL49-F1
#
_entry.id   AF-X0TL49-F1
#
_cell.length_a   1.000
_cell.length_b   1.000
_cell.length_c   1.000
_cell.angle_alpha   90.00
_cell.angle_beta   90.00
_cell.angle_gamma   90.00
#
_symmetry.space_group_name_H-M   'P 1'
#
loop_
_entity.id
_entity.type
_entity.pdbx_description
1 polymer ?
#
loop_
_entity_poly.entity_id
_entity_poly.type
_entity_poly.pdbx_seq_one_letter_code
_entity_poly.pdbx_strand_id
1 'polypeptide(L)' 'IHLGIPLLASISAPTTLAVQLAERFNVTLIGYLRGHRMTIYSHPERIRMPCPEV' A
#
# COMPACT_ATOMS: atom_id res chain seq x y z
N ILE A 1 10.77 -7.62 -13.29
CA ILE A 1 10.57 -7.70 -11.82
C ILE A 1 9.57 -8.82 -11.52
N HIS A 2 10.06 -10.01 -11.22
CA HIS A 2 9.25 -11.21 -10.96
C HIS A 2 9.37 -11.60 -9.48
N LEU A 3 9.26 -10.62 -8.59
CA LEU A 3 9.10 -10.88 -7.16
C LEU A 3 7.60 -10.79 -6.93
N GLY A 4 6.96 -11.94 -6.67
CA GLY A 4 5.54 -12.04 -6.34
C GLY A 4 5.22 -11.41 -4.98
N ILE A 5 5.60 -10.16 -4.79
CA ILE A 5 5.38 -9.37 -3.58
C ILE A 5 4.04 -8.65 -3.79
N PRO A 6 2.96 -9.08 -3.10
CA PRO A 6 1.64 -8.50 -3.28
C PRO A 6 1.47 -7.16 -2.56
N LEU A 7 2.47 -6.72 -1.78
CA LEU A 7 2.37 -5.53 -0.93
C LEU A 7 3.70 -4.79 -0.81
N LEU A 8 3.68 -3.48 -1.04
CA LEU A 8 4.81 -2.57 -0.91
C LEU A 8 4.41 -1.39 -0.02
N ALA A 9 5.15 -1.21 1.09
CA ALA A 9 4.91 -0.12 2.03
C ALA A 9 6.09 0.85 2.07
N SER A 10 5.79 2.15 2.04
CA SER A 10 6.77 3.22 2.11
C SER A 10 6.40 4.24 3.18
N ILE A 11 7.44 4.71 3.88
CA ILE A 11 7.40 5.82 4.84
C ILE A 11 7.25 7.16 4.09
N SER A 12 7.62 7.20 2.81
CA SER A 12 7.63 8.42 1.99
C SER A 12 6.44 8.44 1.02
N ALA A 13 6.26 9.59 0.36
CA ALA A 13 5.29 9.73 -0.72
C ALA A 13 5.67 8.80 -1.88
N PRO A 14 4.75 7.93 -2.34
CA PRO A 14 4.97 7.18 -3.57
C PRO A 14 4.87 8.11 -4.78
N THR A 15 5.55 7.76 -5.87
CA THR A 15 5.40 8.47 -7.14
C THR A 15 4.11 8.05 -7.83
N THR A 16 3.51 8.94 -8.63
CA THR A 16 2.32 8.62 -9.42
C THR A 16 2.55 7.40 -10.32
N LEU A 17 3.75 7.27 -10.88
CA LEU A 17 4.14 6.11 -11.68
C LEU A 17 4.11 4.81 -10.84
N ALA A 18 4.60 4.84 -9.61
CA ALA A 18 4.56 3.68 -8.72
C ALA A 18 3.12 3.27 -8.40
N VAL A 19 2.20 4.22 -8.20
CA VAL A 19 0.77 3.93 -8.00
C VAL A 19 0.16 3.26 -9.23
N GLN A 20 0.41 3.79 -10.43
CA GLN A 20 -0.11 3.19 -11.66
C GLN A 20 0.45 1.79 -11.93
N LEU A 21 1.73 1.56 -11.60
CA LEU A 21 2.33 0.24 -11.69
C LEU A 21 1.70 -0.72 -10.67
N ALA A 22 1.49 -0.27 -9.44
CA ALA A 22 0.85 -1.07 -8.40
C ALA A 22 -0.55 -1.55 -8.81
N GLU A 23 -1.36 -0.66 -9.40
CA GLU A 23 -2.66 -0.99 -9.98
C GLU A 23 -2.55 -2.05 -11.07
N ARG A 24 -1.66 -1.86 -12.05
CA ARG A 24 -1.51 -2.78 -13.18
C ARG A 24 -0.95 -4.15 -12.79
N PHE A 25 -0.06 -4.18 -11.81
CA PHE A 25 0.61 -5.41 -11.35
C PHE A 25 -0.10 -6.09 -10.18
N ASN A 26 -1.31 -5.64 -9.80
CA ASN A 26 -2.06 -6.18 -8.66
C ASN A 26 -1.28 -6.12 -7.33
N VAL A 27 -0.44 -5.10 -7.15
CA VAL A 27 0.35 -4.88 -5.95
C VAL A 27 -0.32 -3.83 -5.08
N THR A 28 -0.40 -4.10 -3.78
CA THR A 28 -0.92 -3.15 -2.78
C THR A 28 0.17 -2.14 -2.47
N LEU A 29 -0.05 -0.87 -2.79
CA LEU A 29 0.92 0.20 -2.49
C LEU A 29 0.44 1.03 -1.30
N ILE A 30 1.28 1.09 -0.27
CA ILE A 30 1.05 1.88 0.94
C ILE A 30 2.10 2.97 1.00
N GLY A 31 1.67 4.21 1.19
CA GLY A 31 2.55 5.36 1.41
C GLY A 31 2.23 6.06 2.73
N TYR A 32 3.11 6.97 3.13
CA TYR A 32 2.96 7.75 4.37
C TYR A 32 2.72 6.89 5.62
N LEU A 33 3.33 5.71 5.69
CA LEU A 33 3.23 4.85 6.87
C LEU A 33 3.82 5.57 8.10
N ARG A 34 2.99 5.83 9.12
CA ARG A 34 3.33 6.50 10.38
C ARG A 34 2.55 5.88 11.53
N GLY A 35 3.18 4.97 12.27
CA GLY A 35 2.55 4.28 13.39
C GLY A 35 1.28 3.55 12.95
N HIS A 36 0.14 3.97 13.48
CA HIS A 36 -1.18 3.40 13.15
C HIS A 36 -1.86 4.05 11.92
N ARG A 37 -1.23 5.08 11.32
CA ARG A 37 -1.78 5.78 10.16
C ARG A 37 -1.00 5.41 8.91
N MET A 38 -1.73 5.09 7.85
CA MET A 38 -1.16 4.75 6.55
C MET A 38 -2.12 5.19 5.46
N THR A 39 -1.58 5.53 4.29
CA THR A 39 -2.38 5.86 3.11
C THR A 39 -2.22 4.74 2.11
N ILE A 40 -3.31 4.04 1.83
CA ILE A 40 -3.32 2.97 0.83
C ILE A 40 -3.67 3.59 -0.52
N TYR A 41 -2.81 3.38 -1.51
CA TYR A 41 -2.96 3.92 -2.86
C TYR A 41 -3.53 2.91 -3.85
N SER A 42 -3.42 1.61 -3.56
CA SER A 42 -3.84 0.54 -4.46
C SER A 42 -4.24 -0.71 -3.69
N HIS A 43 -5.25 -1.43 -4.16
CA HIS A 43 -5.76 -2.70 -3.61
C HIS A 43 -5.98 -2.72 -2.08
N PRO A 44 -6.77 -1.78 -1.51
CA PRO A 44 -6.99 -1.70 -0.06
C PRO A 44 -7.69 -2.91 0.54
N GLU A 45 -8.39 -3.71 -0.26
CA GLU A 45 -9.09 -4.91 0.17
C GLU A 45 -8.18 -5.98 0.80
N ARG A 46 -6.86 -5.93 0.52
CA ARG A 46 -5.88 -6.82 1.15
C ARG A 46 -5.49 -6.39 2.56
N ILE A 47 -5.78 -5.16 2.95
CA ILE A 47 -5.41 -4.60 4.25
C ILE A 47 -6.59 -4.76 5.21
N ARG A 48 -6.44 -5.66 6.18
CA ARG A 48 -7.34 -5.73 7.33
C ARG A 48 -6.94 -4.64 8.32
N MET A 49 -7.72 -3.56 8.39
CA MET A 49 -7.56 -2.60 9.47
C MET A 49 -7.99 -3.27 10.78
N PRO A 50 -7.16 -3.20 11.84
CA PRO A 50 -7.62 -3.67 13.16
C PRO A 50 -8.85 -2.84 13.55
N CYS A 51 -9.86 -3.51 14.11
CA CYS A 51 -10.97 -2.81 14.75
C CYS A 51 -10.38 -1.78 15.73
N PRO A 52 -10.87 -0.53 15.74
CA PRO A 52 -10.44 0.42 16.76
C PRO A 52 -10.78 -0.20 18.12
N GLU A 53 -9.75 -0.48 18.93
CA GLU A 53 -9.95 -0.72 20.36
C GLU A 53 -10.53 0.57 20.93
N VAL A 54 -11.81 0.48 21.30
CA VAL A 54 -12.63 1.57 21.85
C VAL A 54 -12.26 1.78 23.31
#